data_AF-A0A5R2MYL8-F1
#
_entry.id   AF-A0A5R2MYL8-F1
#
_cell.length_a   1.000
_cell.length_b   1.000
_cell.length_c   1.000
_cell.angle_alpha   90.00
_cell.angle_beta   90.00
_cell.angle_gamma   90.00
#
_symmetry.space_group_name_H-M   'P 1'
#
loop_
_entity.id
_entity.type
_entity.pdbx_description
1 polymer ?
#
loop_
_entity_poly.entity_id
_entity_poly.type
_entity_poly.pdbx_seq_one_letter_code
_entity_poly.pdbx_strand_id
1 'polypeptide(L)'
;FISHRMAEVRAIADRLTIFRNGSTVAAHEANAVSDNEIVTQMIGRHLDRLYPERVATATDRVALRVEGLSSGSRLSGVDFALREGEVLGVGGLQGHGQRELFQALFGASRASGAVELWGKP
;
A
#
# COMPACT_ATOMS: atom_id res chain seq x y z
N PHE A 1 2.44 10.23 22.05
CA PHE A 1 2.91 9.40 20.93
C PHE A 1 1.73 8.64 20.36
N ILE A 2 1.53 8.64 19.04
CA ILE A 2 0.48 7.87 18.37
C ILE A 2 1.18 7.05 17.29
N SER A 3 1.03 5.73 17.32
CA SER A 3 1.58 4.84 16.31
C SER A 3 0.70 3.60 16.16
N HIS A 4 0.72 3.02 14.97
CA HIS A 4 0.14 1.71 14.66
C HIS A 4 1.24 0.66 14.43
N ARG A 5 2.52 1.02 14.62
CA ARG A 5 3.67 0.13 14.43
C ARG A 5 4.05 -0.48 15.77
N MET A 6 3.72 -1.75 15.96
CA MET A 6 3.86 -2.39 17.27
C MET A 6 5.30 -2.40 17.79
N ALA A 7 6.29 -2.61 16.92
CA ALA A 7 7.70 -2.54 17.32
C ALA A 7 8.08 -1.19 17.96
N GLU A 8 7.57 -0.07 17.44
CA GLU A 8 7.82 1.26 18.01
C GLU A 8 7.04 1.45 19.31
N VAL A 9 5.78 1.02 19.36
CA VAL A 9 4.94 1.08 20.58
C VAL A 9 5.63 0.32 21.72
N ARG A 10 6.14 -0.89 21.45
CA ARG A 10 6.84 -1.73 22.43
C ARG A 10 8.14 -1.13 22.94
N ALA A 11 8.83 -0.36 22.09
CA ALA A 11 10.12 0.22 22.45
C ALA A 11 10.01 1.47 23.33
N ILE A 12 8.86 2.15 23.33
CA ILE A 12 8.73 3.52 23.86
C ILE A 12 7.64 3.63 24.93
N ALA A 13 6.61 2.78 24.92
CA ALA A 13 5.42 2.98 25.76
C ALA A 13 5.33 1.98 26.91
N ASP A 14 5.13 2.48 28.13
CA ASP A 14 4.73 1.66 29.30
C ASP A 14 3.23 1.38 29.30
N ARG A 15 2.43 2.29 28.75
CA ARG A 15 0.96 2.23 28.68
C ARG A 15 0.46 2.63 27.30
N LEU A 16 -0.62 1.99 26.86
CA LEU A 16 -1.27 2.31 25.59
C LEU A 16 -2.78 2.46 25.75
N THR A 17 -3.36 3.34 24.95
CA THR A 17 -4.80 3.54 24.83
C THR A 17 -5.18 3.33 23.38
N ILE A 18 -6.20 2.51 23.13
CA ILE A 18 -6.69 2.22 21.79
C ILE A 18 -7.92 3.07 21.54
N PHE A 19 -7.83 3.87 20.47
CA PHE A 19 -8.90 4.74 20.03
C PHE A 19 -9.50 4.21 18.72
N ARG A 20 -10.82 4.04 18.68
CA ARG A 20 -11.55 3.55 17.51
C ARG A 20 -12.91 4.24 17.43
N ASN A 21 -13.29 4.65 16.22
CA ASN A 21 -14.59 5.28 15.93
C ASN A 21 -14.91 6.46 16.85
N GLY A 22 -13.93 7.33 17.12
CA GLY A 22 -14.15 8.51 17.95
C GLY A 22 -14.19 8.26 19.46
N SER A 23 -13.88 7.03 19.91
CA SER A 23 -13.95 6.64 21.33
C SER A 23 -12.75 5.81 21.78
N THR A 24 -12.42 5.90 23.06
CA THR A 24 -11.48 4.97 23.69
C THR A 24 -12.15 3.61 23.84
N VAL A 25 -11.58 2.58 23.22
CA VAL A 25 -12.11 1.21 23.26
C VAL A 25 -11.35 0.29 24.21
N ALA A 26 -10.09 0.63 24.54
CA ALA A 26 -9.31 -0.10 25.52
C ALA A 26 -8.14 0.74 26.05
N ALA A 27 -7.61 0.39 27.22
CA ALA A 27 -6.36 0.90 27.75
C ALA A 27 -5.64 -0.22 28.50
N HIS A 28 -4.33 -0.35 28.28
CA HIS A 28 -3.51 -1.44 28.82
C HIS A 28 -2.14 -0.93 29.27
N GLU A 29 -1.55 -1.61 30.24
CA GLU A 29 -0.08 -1.63 30.36
C GLU A 29 0.47 -2.33 29.13
N ALA A 30 1.52 -1.78 28.51
CA ALA A 30 2.02 -2.28 27.23
C ALA A 30 2.41 -3.75 27.34
N ASN A 31 3.11 -4.15 28.40
CA ASN A 31 3.53 -5.52 28.67
C ASN A 31 2.40 -6.52 29.01
N ALA A 32 1.17 -6.06 29.24
CA ALA A 32 0.04 -6.90 29.65
C ALA A 32 -0.88 -7.34 28.52
N VAL A 33 -0.64 -6.87 27.29
CA VAL A 33 -1.47 -7.17 26.12
C VAL A 33 -0.60 -7.59 24.94
N SER A 34 -1.05 -8.53 24.11
CA SER A 34 -0.34 -8.98 22.91
C SER A 34 -0.55 -8.07 21.71
N ASP A 35 0.37 -8.11 20.73
CA ASP A 35 0.23 -7.34 19.48
C ASP A 35 -1.05 -7.70 18.71
N ASN A 36 -1.41 -8.99 18.68
CA ASN A 36 -2.64 -9.46 18.03
C ASN A 36 -3.90 -8.90 18.71
N GLU A 37 -3.93 -8.81 20.04
CA GLU A 37 -5.06 -8.23 20.78
C GLU A 37 -5.17 -6.73 20.53
N ILE A 38 -4.04 -6.00 20.54
CA ILE A 38 -4.01 -4.58 20.21
C ILE A 38 -4.59 -4.36 18.81
N VAL A 39 -4.10 -5.10 17.81
CA VAL A 39 -4.56 -4.99 16.42
C VAL A 39 -6.05 -5.35 16.29
N THR A 40 -6.50 -6.40 16.98
CA THR A 40 -7.91 -6.79 17.02
C THR A 40 -8.78 -5.66 17.61
N GLN A 41 -8.32 -5.03 18.68
CA GLN A 41 -9.01 -3.89 19.30
C GLN A 41 -8.97 -2.64 18.41
N MET A 42 -7.90 -2.41 17.65
CA MET A 42 -7.81 -1.31 16.67
C MET A 42 -8.79 -1.48 15.49
N ILE A 43 -8.89 -2.68 14.92
CA ILE A 43 -9.69 -2.95 13.70
C ILE A 43 -11.14 -3.36 14.05
N GLY A 44 -11.37 -3.89 15.26
CA GLY A 44 -12.69 -4.34 15.72
C GLY A 44 -13.12 -5.71 15.19
N ARG A 45 -12.18 -6.53 14.71
CA ARG A 45 -12.40 -7.91 14.26
C ARG A 45 -11.12 -8.73 14.43
N HIS A 46 -11.25 -10.04 14.61
CA HIS A 46 -10.12 -10.96 14.69
C HIS A 46 -9.32 -11.00 13.38
N LEU A 47 -7.99 -11.15 13.51
CA LEU A 47 -7.02 -11.15 12.41
C LEU A 47 -7.24 -12.29 11.39
N ASP A 48 -7.88 -13.39 11.78
CA ASP A 48 -8.10 -14.59 10.95
C ASP A 48 -8.85 -14.31 9.63
N ARG A 49 -9.44 -13.12 9.49
CA ARG A 49 -10.16 -12.67 8.29
C ARG A 49 -9.43 -11.61 7.45
N LEU A 50 -8.18 -11.27 7.74
CA LEU A 50 -7.49 -10.18 7.04
C LEU A 50 -7.04 -10.53 5.62
N TYR A 51 -6.81 -11.81 5.34
CA TYR A 51 -6.42 -12.29 4.03
C TYR A 51 -7.45 -13.32 3.54
N PRO A 52 -8.61 -12.87 3.02
CA PRO A 52 -9.52 -13.77 2.35
C PRO A 52 -8.80 -14.49 1.20
N GLU A 53 -9.29 -15.67 0.84
CA GLU A 53 -8.77 -16.42 -0.29
C GLU A 53 -8.71 -15.52 -1.53
N ARG A 54 -7.53 -15.44 -2.16
CA ARG A 54 -7.32 -14.58 -3.31
C ARG A 54 -7.91 -15.28 -4.53
N VAL A 55 -9.07 -14.81 -4.97
CA VAL A 55 -9.62 -15.22 -6.27
C VAL A 55 -8.90 -14.44 -7.36
N ALA A 56 -8.28 -15.14 -8.31
CA ALA A 56 -7.66 -14.50 -9.46
C ALA A 56 -8.74 -13.90 -10.37
N THR A 57 -8.71 -12.58 -10.54
CA THR A 57 -9.68 -11.82 -11.35
C THR A 57 -9.10 -11.32 -12.67
N ALA A 58 -7.81 -11.54 -12.92
CA ALA A 58 -7.12 -11.08 -14.11
C ALA A 58 -7.60 -11.82 -15.37
N THR A 59 -7.82 -11.07 -16.45
CA THR A 59 -8.17 -11.59 -17.78
C THR A 59 -6.97 -11.52 -18.74
N ASP A 60 -7.15 -11.97 -19.98
CA ASP A 60 -6.12 -11.82 -21.02
C ASP A 60 -6.02 -10.43 -21.64
N ARG A 61 -6.99 -9.56 -21.38
CA ARG A 61 -7.03 -8.22 -21.96
C ARG A 61 -6.08 -7.28 -21.23
N VAL A 62 -5.16 -6.66 -21.95
CA VAL A 62 -4.29 -5.61 -21.39
C VAL A 62 -5.10 -4.32 -21.23
N ALA A 63 -5.19 -3.85 -19.98
CA ALA A 63 -5.87 -2.61 -19.63
C ALA A 63 -4.95 -1.40 -19.73
N LEU A 64 -3.70 -1.54 -19.26
CA LEU A 64 -2.68 -0.50 -19.33
C LEU A 64 -1.38 -1.11 -19.84
N ARG A 65 -0.78 -0.52 -20.87
CA ARG A 65 0.54 -0.86 -21.39
C ARG A 65 1.45 0.36 -21.23
N VAL A 66 2.64 0.14 -20.69
CA VAL A 66 3.64 1.17 -20.43
C VAL A 66 4.95 0.72 -21.04
N GLU A 67 5.52 1.54 -21.91
CA GLU A 67 6.74 1.24 -22.65
C GLU A 67 7.71 2.44 -22.60
N GLY A 68 8.93 2.20 -22.12
CA GLY A 68 10.02 3.16 -22.03
C GLY A 68 9.76 4.33 -21.07
N LEU A 69 8.85 4.16 -20.10
CA LEU A 69 8.39 5.28 -19.29
C LEU A 69 9.52 5.84 -18.42
N SER A 70 9.83 7.11 -18.62
CA SER A 70 10.87 7.84 -17.90
C SER A 70 10.33 9.16 -17.39
N SER A 71 10.69 9.54 -16.17
CA SER A 71 10.27 10.80 -15.55
C SER A 71 11.30 11.28 -14.54
N GLY A 72 11.73 12.54 -14.69
CA GLY A 72 12.80 13.12 -13.89
C GLY A 72 14.10 12.31 -13.96
N SER A 73 14.83 12.24 -12.85
CA SER A 73 16.12 11.51 -12.74
C SER A 73 16.01 10.15 -12.06
N ARG A 74 14.82 9.79 -11.56
CA ARG A 74 14.62 8.59 -10.71
C ARG A 74 13.84 7.47 -11.40
N LEU A 75 13.10 7.77 -12.46
CA LEU A 75 12.35 6.80 -13.24
C LEU A 75 12.95 6.76 -14.65
N SER A 76 13.44 5.59 -15.08
CA SER A 76 14.11 5.45 -16.36
C SER A 76 13.69 4.13 -17.03
N GLY A 77 13.14 4.25 -18.24
CA GLY A 77 12.88 3.13 -19.15
C GLY A 77 12.02 2.03 -18.56
N VAL A 78 10.93 2.37 -17.87
CA VAL A 78 10.07 1.37 -17.23
C VAL A 78 9.08 0.80 -18.23
N ASP A 79 9.05 -0.54 -18.30
CA ASP A 79 8.15 -1.33 -19.14
C ASP A 79 7.28 -2.24 -18.27
N PHE A 80 5.96 -2.20 -18.44
CA PHE A 80 5.05 -3.20 -17.87
C PHE A 80 3.67 -3.18 -18.55
N ALA A 81 2.91 -4.25 -18.33
CA ALA A 81 1.51 -4.32 -18.69
C ALA A 81 0.68 -4.71 -17.47
N LEU A 82 -0.48 -4.07 -17.32
CA LEU A 82 -1.51 -4.42 -16.34
C LEU A 82 -2.72 -4.95 -17.09
N ARG A 83 -3.19 -6.14 -16.69
CA ARG A 83 -4.35 -6.80 -17.27
C ARG A 83 -5.65 -6.35 -16.59
N GLU A 84 -6.75 -6.43 -17.32
CA GLU A 84 -8.08 -6.17 -16.78
C GLU A 84 -8.37 -7.14 -15.63
N GLY A 85 -8.73 -6.59 -14.46
CA GLY A 85 -8.97 -7.36 -13.24
C GLY A 85 -7.71 -7.78 -12.48
N GLU A 86 -6.51 -7.40 -12.94
CA GLU A 86 -5.26 -7.62 -12.20
C GLU A 86 -5.05 -6.54 -11.13
N VAL A 87 -4.44 -6.93 -10.00
CA VAL A 87 -3.90 -6.01 -9.00
C VAL A 87 -2.38 -6.07 -9.07
N LEU A 88 -1.78 -5.14 -9.81
CA LEU A 88 -0.32 -5.03 -9.94
C LEU A 88 0.27 -4.22 -8.77
N GLY A 89 1.17 -4.84 -8.01
CA GLY A 89 1.89 -4.18 -6.92
C GLY A 89 3.25 -3.65 -7.36
N VAL A 90 3.51 -2.35 -7.13
CA VAL A 90 4.84 -1.74 -7.34
C VAL A 90 5.55 -1.62 -5.98
N GLY A 91 6.61 -2.40 -5.79
CA GLY A 91 7.41 -2.42 -4.56
C GLY A 91 8.78 -1.75 -4.73
N GLY A 92 9.33 -1.22 -3.64
CA GLY A 92 10.73 -0.78 -3.56
C GLY A 92 11.00 0.09 -2.33
N LEU A 93 12.23 0.56 -2.18
CA LEU A 93 12.63 1.44 -1.08
C LEU A 93 12.30 2.90 -1.37
N GLN A 94 12.32 3.73 -0.33
CA GLN A 94 12.11 5.17 -0.45
C GLN A 94 13.10 5.77 -1.46
N GLY A 95 12.56 6.43 -2.48
CA GLY A 95 13.36 7.12 -3.49
C GLY A 95 13.69 6.30 -4.73
N HIS A 96 13.23 5.06 -4.85
CA HIS A 96 13.40 4.20 -6.03
C HIS A 96 12.41 4.51 -7.18
N GLY A 97 11.78 5.68 -7.19
CA GLY A 97 10.98 6.12 -8.34
C GLY A 97 9.51 5.73 -8.31
N GLN A 98 8.98 5.11 -7.25
CA GLN A 98 7.54 4.72 -7.22
C GLN A 98 6.62 5.93 -7.28
N ARG A 99 6.98 7.02 -6.58
CA ARG A 99 6.22 8.26 -6.61
C ARG A 99 6.26 8.87 -8.01
N GLU A 100 7.44 8.91 -8.61
CA GLU A 100 7.67 9.43 -9.96
C GLU A 100 6.91 8.60 -11.01
N LEU A 101 6.85 7.27 -10.86
CA LEU A 101 6.03 6.38 -11.68
C LEU A 101 4.55 6.78 -11.63
N PHE A 102 3.96 6.85 -10.44
CA PHE A 102 2.53 7.19 -10.33
C PHE A 102 2.25 8.61 -10.79
N GLN A 103 3.09 9.59 -10.46
CA GLN A 103 2.94 10.96 -10.95
C GLN A 103 3.00 11.04 -12.48
N ALA A 104 3.87 10.26 -13.13
CA ALA A 104 3.94 10.18 -14.59
C ALA A 104 2.68 9.56 -15.19
N LEU A 105 2.20 8.42 -14.64
CA LEU A 105 1.00 7.75 -15.12
C LEU A 105 -0.27 8.61 -14.97
N PHE A 106 -0.36 9.43 -13.92
CA PHE A 106 -1.47 10.36 -13.72
C PHE A 106 -1.30 11.69 -14.48
N GLY A 107 -0.24 11.85 -15.27
CA GLY A 107 0.03 13.09 -16.00
C GLY A 107 0.41 14.29 -15.12
N ALA A 108 0.71 14.07 -13.84
CA ALA A 108 1.11 15.10 -12.88
C ALA A 108 2.59 15.51 -13.02
N SER A 109 3.40 14.75 -13.77
CA SER A 109 4.78 15.06 -14.10
C SER A 109 5.05 14.85 -15.57
N ARG A 110 5.93 15.67 -16.16
CA ARG A 110 6.39 15.46 -17.54
C ARG A 110 7.15 14.13 -17.64
N ALA A 111 6.74 13.29 -18.58
CA ALA A 111 7.34 11.99 -18.83
C ALA A 111 7.61 11.79 -20.33
N SER A 112 8.47 10.83 -20.65
CA SER A 112 8.67 10.30 -22.00
C SER A 112 8.39 8.80 -22.02
N GLY A 113 8.16 8.24 -23.20
CA GLY A 113 7.72 6.86 -23.39
C GLY A 113 6.29 6.81 -23.95
N ALA A 114 5.72 5.62 -24.00
CA ALA A 114 4.35 5.38 -24.42
C ALA A 114 3.53 4.81 -23.26
N VAL A 115 2.31 5.30 -23.12
CA VAL A 115 1.31 4.77 -22.20
C VAL A 115 0.06 4.56 -23.01
N GLU A 116 -0.49 3.34 -23.00
CA GLU A 116 -1.74 3.02 -23.66
C GLU A 116 -2.75 2.51 -22.64
N LEU A 117 -3.93 3.12 -22.59
CA LEU A 117 -5.07 2.67 -21.80
C LEU A 117 -6.12 2.06 -22.74
N TRP A 118 -6.36 0.76 -22.60
CA TRP A 118 -7.27 -0.02 -23.47
C TRP A 118 -6.93 0.12 -24.97
N GLY A 119 -5.64 0.15 -25.29
CA GLY A 119 -5.13 0.32 -26.67
C GLY A 119 -5.25 1.73 -27.22
N LYS A 120 -5.50 2.74 -26.36
CA LYS A 120 -5.52 4.16 -26.73
C LYS A 120 -4.38 4.89 -26.03
N PRO A 121 -3.64 5.77 -26.72
CA PRO A 121 -2.63 6.64 -26.09
C PRO A 121 -3.21 7.56 -25.00
#